data_AF-A0A0S8KK34-F1
#
_entry.id   AF-A0A0S8KK34-F1
#
_cell.length_a   1.000
_cell.length_b   1.000
_cell.length_c   1.000
_cell.angle_alpha   90.00
_cell.angle_beta   90.00
_cell.angle_gamma   90.00
#
_symmetry.space_group_name_H-M   'P 1'
#
loop_
_entity.id
_entity.type
_entity.pdbx_description
1 polymer ?
#
loop_
_entity_poly.entity_id
_entity_poly.type
_entity_poly.pdbx_seq_one_letter_code
_entity_poly.pdbx_strand_id
1 'polypeptide(L)'
;YSGRSWDSHPIRWDMAPFNGDWPSSIFLSQDPVAADSVAFDFMDNEWDASPSNINGYPQKSGADDYLHEASLIHNPPSGANYDPNHDGGLTKSLGVHEHWNNATDKQYSRNLDPVNGTGIELVTEPSVVGDVCRDGVVDFKDFAVFAAAWGSQPNDDNWNVACDVSTPSDGIIDELDLAVICDDWLNVLVTCLVQPGAMLQEVYSASGIFFEGPTWDPASNKLFFSRRTGIYQILRLDSPGTVTVWMNNSPQTNGTFLSLDGRLLTADENPRQISSHRIDPGGPGDSQILADSSDGFSKKPNDLCQLANGNIYFTTPDWGADPGSQGVYLLEPDGTVTLVKNGLYQPNGVIASLDGTKLYVAESSSSFNPSREQWWVFNIKTDGTLDAGSVFFKPTSPPNPGNVPDGMTIDELGNLYFSGLGGIWIVSPQGELLEFISVPQSVSNVTFGGPNGRTLYITCQDKVYSLDMCVRGGRPYQIPIPSHFATNPIPYDGQAGISITPVLSWTADPDATSHDVYFGTSNPPPFIHNQLDTIYEPGTMDYSTTYYWRIDEVGAYGTITGVVWRFSTMLSPPPPL
;
A
#
# COMPACT_ATOMS: atom_id res chain seq x y z
N TYR A 1 29.14 -13.76 -13.36
CA TYR A 1 29.89 -15.02 -13.50
C TYR A 1 31.05 -14.98 -12.53
N SER A 2 31.15 -15.99 -11.67
CA SER A 2 32.16 -16.08 -10.64
C SER A 2 32.74 -17.50 -10.63
N GLY A 3 34.02 -17.62 -10.29
CA GLY A 3 34.73 -18.88 -10.26
C GLY A 3 35.98 -18.78 -9.39
N ARG A 4 36.45 -19.91 -8.85
CA ARG A 4 37.52 -19.97 -7.85
C ARG A 4 38.88 -19.50 -8.39
N SER A 5 39.10 -19.63 -9.69
CA SER A 5 40.33 -19.21 -10.37
C SER A 5 40.03 -18.48 -11.68
N TRP A 6 40.99 -17.71 -12.17
CA TRP A 6 40.84 -16.90 -13.39
C TRP A 6 40.50 -17.72 -14.65
N ASP A 7 40.79 -19.02 -14.65
CA ASP A 7 40.52 -20.00 -15.70
C ASP A 7 39.33 -20.93 -15.40
N SER A 8 38.69 -20.78 -14.23
CA SER A 8 37.59 -21.64 -13.85
C SER A 8 36.31 -21.34 -14.63
N HIS A 9 35.55 -22.39 -14.90
CA HIS A 9 34.19 -22.26 -15.42
C HIS A 9 33.27 -21.67 -14.33
N PRO A 10 32.16 -21.01 -14.72
CA PRO A 10 31.13 -20.64 -13.77
C PRO A 10 30.68 -21.85 -12.93
N ILE A 11 30.59 -21.66 -11.62
CA ILE A 11 30.11 -22.68 -10.67
C ILE A 11 28.94 -22.15 -9.85
N ARG A 12 28.11 -23.07 -9.36
CA ARG A 12 27.09 -22.78 -8.35
C ARG A 12 27.75 -22.50 -7.00
N TRP A 13 27.09 -21.72 -6.16
CA TRP A 13 27.59 -21.33 -4.85
C TRP A 13 26.89 -22.12 -3.74
N ASP A 14 27.67 -22.69 -2.84
CA ASP A 14 27.16 -23.50 -1.72
C ASP A 14 26.71 -22.62 -0.54
N MET A 15 27.27 -21.42 -0.38
CA MET A 15 26.93 -20.53 0.72
C MET A 15 25.47 -20.04 0.65
N ALA A 16 24.84 -19.83 1.81
CA ALA A 16 23.55 -19.17 1.87
C ALA A 16 23.64 -17.72 1.34
N PRO A 17 22.65 -17.21 0.59
CA PRO A 17 21.36 -17.82 0.27
C PRO A 17 21.35 -18.68 -1.01
N PHE A 18 22.50 -18.90 -1.65
CA PHE A 18 22.58 -19.60 -2.93
C PHE A 18 22.37 -21.11 -2.80
N ASN A 19 22.78 -21.71 -1.67
CA ASN A 19 22.41 -23.08 -1.27
C ASN A 19 22.54 -24.13 -2.40
N GLY A 20 23.62 -24.05 -3.19
CA GLY A 20 23.89 -24.94 -4.32
C GLY A 20 23.32 -24.47 -5.67
N ASP A 21 22.91 -23.20 -5.79
CA ASP A 21 22.40 -22.56 -7.02
C ASP A 21 23.37 -21.50 -7.61
N TRP A 22 23.05 -20.97 -8.79
CA TRP A 22 23.87 -20.01 -9.51
C TRP A 22 23.85 -18.62 -8.87
N PRO A 23 25.02 -17.99 -8.61
CA PRO A 23 25.07 -16.63 -8.09
C PRO A 23 24.64 -15.62 -9.17
N SER A 24 23.40 -15.13 -9.04
CA SER A 24 22.83 -14.08 -9.88
C SER A 24 22.56 -12.84 -9.04
N SER A 25 23.62 -12.08 -8.76
CA SER A 25 23.56 -10.89 -7.91
C SER A 25 24.12 -9.68 -8.63
N ILE A 26 23.51 -8.52 -8.37
CA ILE A 26 23.98 -7.22 -8.81
C ILE A 26 24.34 -6.43 -7.56
N PHE A 27 25.61 -6.05 -7.42
CA PHE A 27 26.08 -5.14 -6.37
C PHE A 27 26.16 -3.72 -6.95
N LEU A 28 25.47 -2.78 -6.32
CA LEU A 28 25.43 -1.37 -6.73
C LEU A 28 25.69 -0.49 -5.51
N SER A 29 26.64 0.43 -5.62
CA SER A 29 26.93 1.43 -4.60
C SER A 29 27.49 2.69 -5.24
N GLN A 30 27.21 3.85 -4.65
CA GLN A 30 27.95 5.09 -4.95
C GLN A 30 29.28 5.16 -4.19
N ASP A 31 29.49 4.25 -3.23
CA ASP A 31 30.72 4.03 -2.50
C ASP A 31 31.41 2.77 -3.06
N PRO A 32 32.49 2.93 -3.86
CA PRO A 32 33.15 1.80 -4.52
C PRO A 32 33.87 0.87 -3.53
N VAL A 33 34.40 1.41 -2.43
CA VAL A 33 35.08 0.59 -1.41
C VAL A 33 34.07 -0.27 -0.67
N ALA A 34 32.88 0.25 -0.37
CA ALA A 34 31.80 -0.52 0.23
C ALA A 34 31.31 -1.64 -0.69
N ALA A 35 31.12 -1.35 -1.99
CA ALA A 35 30.74 -2.38 -2.96
C ALA A 35 31.77 -3.51 -3.05
N ASP A 36 33.05 -3.17 -3.15
CA ASP A 36 34.12 -4.16 -3.24
C ASP A 36 34.29 -4.94 -1.93
N SER A 37 34.06 -4.31 -0.77
CA SER A 37 34.08 -4.97 0.54
C SER A 37 32.97 -6.02 0.67
N VAL A 38 31.74 -5.68 0.25
CA VAL A 38 30.63 -6.64 0.23
C VAL A 38 30.92 -7.78 -0.75
N ALA A 39 31.38 -7.48 -1.97
CA ALA A 39 31.71 -8.50 -2.95
C ALA A 39 32.82 -9.45 -2.44
N PHE A 40 33.80 -8.90 -1.71
CA PHE A 40 34.86 -9.67 -1.08
C PHE A 40 34.30 -10.66 -0.05
N ASP A 41 33.41 -10.23 0.84
CA ASP A 41 32.80 -11.10 1.85
C ASP A 41 32.07 -12.31 1.24
N PHE A 42 31.36 -12.10 0.13
CA PHE A 42 30.71 -13.18 -0.63
C PHE A 42 31.72 -14.16 -1.22
N MET A 43 32.77 -13.66 -1.90
CA MET A 43 33.78 -14.53 -2.52
C MET A 43 34.63 -15.30 -1.49
N ASP A 44 34.95 -14.66 -0.36
CA ASP A 44 35.75 -15.26 0.71
C ASP A 44 34.98 -16.38 1.41
N ASN A 45 33.72 -16.13 1.77
CA ASN A 45 32.88 -17.13 2.44
C ASN A 45 32.52 -18.32 1.54
N GLU A 46 32.40 -18.11 0.24
CA GLU A 46 32.11 -19.20 -0.69
C GLU A 46 33.29 -20.18 -0.86
N TRP A 47 34.54 -19.70 -0.94
CA TRP A 47 35.67 -20.55 -1.34
C TRP A 47 36.78 -20.75 -0.32
N ASP A 48 36.87 -19.91 0.71
CA ASP A 48 37.96 -19.93 1.68
C ASP A 48 37.44 -19.99 3.12
N ALA A 49 36.74 -21.06 3.47
CA ALA A 49 36.45 -21.41 4.88
C ALA A 49 37.70 -21.91 5.66
N SER A 50 38.91 -21.37 5.41
CA SER A 50 40.17 -21.78 6.06
C SER A 50 40.83 -20.64 6.84
N PRO A 51 41.30 -20.88 8.08
CA PRO A 51 41.54 -19.85 9.09
C PRO A 51 42.91 -19.18 8.95
N SER A 52 43.03 -18.11 8.16
CA SER A 52 43.94 -17.02 8.52
C SER A 52 43.18 -15.99 9.36
N ASN A 53 42.51 -16.49 10.40
CA ASN A 53 41.70 -15.69 11.31
C ASN A 53 42.61 -15.00 12.33
N ILE A 54 43.40 -14.03 11.85
CA ILE A 54 44.19 -13.15 12.71
C ILE A 54 43.21 -12.08 13.21
N ASN A 55 42.60 -12.33 14.37
CA ASN A 55 41.71 -11.41 15.12
C ASN A 55 40.18 -11.48 14.87
N GLY A 56 39.63 -12.52 14.26
CA GLY A 56 38.17 -12.72 14.19
C GLY A 56 37.50 -12.19 12.92
N TYR A 57 38.28 -11.77 11.91
CA TYR A 57 37.77 -11.28 10.62
C TYR A 57 38.50 -11.94 9.44
N PRO A 58 37.84 -12.14 8.29
CA PRO A 58 38.47 -12.68 7.08
C PRO A 58 39.44 -11.67 6.47
N GLN A 59 40.76 -11.92 6.57
CA GLN A 59 41.78 -11.09 5.92
C GLN A 59 42.47 -11.89 4.80
N LYS A 60 42.38 -11.41 3.55
CA LYS A 60 43.22 -11.86 2.44
C LYS A 60 44.27 -10.81 2.12
N SER A 61 45.53 -11.15 2.39
CA SER A 61 46.64 -10.22 2.12
C SER A 61 46.62 -9.74 0.67
N GLY A 62 46.85 -8.43 0.51
CA GLY A 62 46.78 -7.73 -0.76
C GLY A 62 45.39 -7.17 -1.05
N ALA A 63 44.37 -8.03 -1.19
CA ALA A 63 43.02 -7.59 -1.58
C ALA A 63 42.33 -6.83 -0.44
N ASP A 64 42.30 -7.42 0.74
CA ASP A 64 41.70 -6.81 1.93
C ASP A 64 42.52 -5.60 2.41
N ASP A 65 43.85 -5.76 2.42
CA ASP A 65 44.79 -4.68 2.73
C ASP A 65 44.56 -3.46 1.83
N TYR A 66 44.29 -3.67 0.52
CA TYR A 66 44.00 -2.57 -0.41
C TYR A 66 42.71 -1.82 -0.07
N LEU A 67 41.62 -2.53 0.25
CA LEU A 67 40.35 -1.91 0.63
C LEU A 67 40.48 -1.15 1.95
N HIS A 68 41.21 -1.74 2.90
CA HIS A 68 41.51 -1.11 4.18
C HIS A 68 42.33 0.18 4.00
N GLU A 69 43.37 0.16 3.17
CA GLU A 69 44.16 1.33 2.80
C GLU A 69 43.32 2.41 2.09
N ALA A 70 42.44 2.01 1.16
CA ALA A 70 41.58 2.92 0.39
C ALA A 70 40.52 3.63 1.27
N SER A 71 39.99 2.94 2.28
CA SER A 71 39.06 3.54 3.24
C SER A 71 39.74 4.53 4.19
N LEU A 72 41.05 4.37 4.43
CA LEU A 72 41.85 5.15 5.37
C LEU A 72 42.93 6.02 4.72
N ILE A 73 42.74 6.48 3.48
CA ILE A 73 43.79 7.26 2.76
C ILE A 73 44.32 8.50 3.51
N HIS A 74 43.52 9.08 4.39
CA HIS A 74 43.97 10.20 5.22
C HIS A 74 44.99 9.79 6.32
N ASN A 75 45.06 8.50 6.65
CA ASN A 75 45.99 7.89 7.60
C ASN A 75 46.14 6.37 7.34
N PRO A 76 46.74 5.97 6.21
CA PRO A 76 46.79 4.56 5.82
C PRO A 76 47.75 3.78 6.73
N PRO A 77 47.42 2.54 7.11
CA PRO A 77 48.27 1.72 7.97
C PRO A 77 49.69 1.49 7.45
N SER A 78 49.87 1.42 6.13
CA SER A 78 51.18 1.30 5.47
C SER A 78 52.04 2.55 5.61
N GLY A 79 51.45 3.70 5.95
CA GLY A 79 52.10 5.01 5.89
C GLY A 79 52.30 5.54 4.46
N ALA A 80 51.68 4.92 3.45
CA ALA A 80 51.72 5.39 2.09
C ALA A 80 51.08 6.79 1.97
N ASN A 81 51.63 7.66 1.12
CA ASN A 81 51.01 8.94 0.81
C ASN A 81 50.34 8.83 -0.56
N TYR A 82 49.01 8.93 -0.59
CA TYR A 82 48.25 8.92 -1.83
C TYR A 82 47.97 10.35 -2.30
N ASP A 83 48.80 10.81 -3.24
CA ASP A 83 48.74 12.14 -3.83
C ASP A 83 48.79 12.02 -5.36
N PRO A 84 47.68 11.62 -6.01
CA PRO A 84 47.67 11.40 -7.46
C PRO A 84 47.89 12.69 -8.26
N ASN A 85 47.69 13.86 -7.63
CA ASN A 85 47.82 15.17 -8.26
C ASN A 85 49.16 15.86 -7.94
N HIS A 86 49.97 15.28 -7.05
CA HIS A 86 51.25 15.81 -6.58
C HIS A 86 51.13 17.23 -5.96
N ASP A 87 50.00 17.54 -5.32
CA ASP A 87 49.70 18.86 -4.75
C ASP A 87 49.88 18.92 -3.23
N GLY A 88 50.31 17.82 -2.60
CA GLY A 88 50.51 17.70 -1.17
C GLY A 88 49.21 17.55 -0.37
N GLY A 89 48.07 17.38 -1.04
CA GLY A 89 46.78 17.12 -0.42
C GLY A 89 46.51 15.62 -0.24
N LEU A 90 46.30 15.19 1.00
CA LEU A 90 45.72 13.88 1.28
C LEU A 90 44.26 13.89 0.82
N THR A 91 43.88 12.97 -0.07
CA THR A 91 42.48 12.81 -0.46
C THR A 91 41.64 12.34 0.73
N LYS A 92 40.34 12.64 0.70
CA LYS A 92 39.39 12.04 1.66
C LYS A 92 39.30 10.54 1.42
N SER A 93 38.78 9.81 2.42
CA SER A 93 38.43 8.39 2.29
C SER A 93 37.70 8.13 0.96
N LEU A 94 38.05 7.03 0.29
CA LEU A 94 37.36 6.61 -0.94
C LEU A 94 36.09 5.82 -0.67
N GLY A 95 35.81 5.52 0.60
CA GLY A 95 34.63 4.79 0.99
C GLY A 95 34.75 4.04 2.31
N VAL A 96 33.69 3.30 2.66
CA VAL A 96 33.61 2.50 3.88
C VAL A 96 34.09 1.07 3.59
N HIS A 97 35.01 0.58 4.43
CA HIS A 97 35.45 -0.81 4.40
C HIS A 97 35.13 -1.47 5.75
N GLU A 98 34.33 -2.52 5.71
CA GLU A 98 33.99 -3.38 6.84
C GLU A 98 33.54 -4.75 6.34
N HIS A 99 33.57 -5.73 7.23
CA HIS A 99 33.09 -7.07 6.97
C HIS A 99 31.80 -7.33 7.75
N TRP A 100 30.95 -8.22 7.23
CA TRP A 100 29.83 -8.71 8.00
C TRP A 100 30.29 -9.50 9.23
N ASN A 101 29.39 -9.69 10.20
CA ASN A 101 29.64 -10.45 11.41
C ASN A 101 29.90 -11.95 11.14
N ASN A 102 29.16 -12.58 10.23
CA ASN A 102 29.31 -13.98 9.84
C ASN A 102 28.56 -14.30 8.52
N ALA A 103 28.93 -15.43 7.90
CA ALA A 103 28.38 -15.88 6.63
C ALA A 103 26.87 -16.18 6.63
N THR A 104 26.27 -16.42 7.80
CA THR A 104 24.84 -16.74 7.93
C THR A 104 24.03 -15.46 8.02
N ASP A 105 24.29 -14.66 9.06
CA ASP A 105 23.49 -13.46 9.39
C ASP A 105 23.84 -12.26 8.50
N LYS A 106 25.08 -12.20 7.99
CA LYS A 106 25.58 -11.16 7.08
C LYS A 106 25.30 -9.73 7.55
N GLN A 107 25.40 -9.50 8.86
CA GLN A 107 25.11 -8.21 9.47
C GLN A 107 26.35 -7.33 9.52
N TYR A 108 26.25 -6.14 8.94
CA TYR A 108 27.24 -5.07 8.97
C TYR A 108 27.00 -4.10 10.14
N SER A 109 27.82 -3.05 10.28
CA SER A 109 27.76 -2.14 11.43
C SER A 109 26.38 -1.49 11.61
N ARG A 110 25.66 -1.15 10.52
CA ARG A 110 24.28 -0.64 10.62
C ARG A 110 23.23 -1.72 10.85
N ASN A 111 23.48 -2.97 10.47
CA ASN A 111 22.60 -4.08 10.80
C ASN A 111 22.70 -4.46 12.29
N LEU A 112 23.92 -4.37 12.87
CA LEU A 112 24.21 -4.76 14.26
C LEU A 112 23.78 -3.72 15.30
N ASP A 113 23.85 -2.43 14.95
CA ASP A 113 23.35 -1.33 15.77
C ASP A 113 22.52 -0.37 14.89
N PRO A 114 21.21 -0.62 14.72
CA PRO A 114 20.35 0.21 13.86
C PRO A 114 20.21 1.66 14.34
N VAL A 115 20.57 1.97 15.59
CA VAL A 115 20.36 3.28 16.21
C VAL A 115 21.61 4.14 16.15
N ASN A 116 22.78 3.55 16.42
CA ASN A 116 24.06 4.28 16.48
C ASN A 116 25.13 3.77 15.51
N GLY A 117 24.86 2.68 14.80
CA GLY A 117 25.78 2.10 13.81
C GLY A 117 26.00 3.05 12.63
N THR A 118 27.26 3.20 12.24
CA THR A 118 27.67 4.00 11.07
C THR A 118 28.51 3.12 10.16
N GLY A 119 28.03 2.79 8.97
CA GLY A 119 28.72 1.86 8.07
C GLY A 119 27.83 1.31 6.97
N ILE A 120 28.16 0.11 6.49
CA ILE A 120 27.39 -0.66 5.50
C ILE A 120 26.12 -1.20 6.18
N GLU A 121 25.06 -1.28 5.40
CA GLU A 121 23.81 -1.96 5.75
C GLU A 121 23.50 -2.91 4.60
N LEU A 122 23.45 -4.21 4.89
CA LEU A 122 22.90 -5.17 3.96
C LEU A 122 21.40 -5.24 4.19
N VAL A 123 20.62 -4.80 3.22
CA VAL A 123 19.15 -4.90 3.25
C VAL A 123 18.77 -6.10 2.41
N THR A 124 17.98 -7.01 3.01
CA THR A 124 17.29 -8.05 2.24
C THR A 124 15.92 -7.53 1.90
N GLU A 125 15.48 -7.73 0.66
CA GLU A 125 14.06 -7.55 0.36
C GLU A 125 13.28 -8.53 1.23
N PRO A 126 12.34 -8.06 2.06
CA PRO A 126 11.38 -8.96 2.68
C PRO A 126 10.73 -9.82 1.58
N SER A 127 10.53 -11.11 1.83
CA SER A 127 9.80 -12.02 0.94
C SER A 127 8.48 -12.45 1.60
N VAL A 128 7.38 -12.47 0.86
CA VAL A 128 6.14 -13.09 1.33
C VAL A 128 6.44 -14.59 1.44
N VAL A 129 6.11 -15.22 2.56
CA VAL A 129 6.23 -16.68 2.63
C VAL A 129 5.25 -17.26 1.59
N GLY A 130 5.71 -18.18 0.75
CA GLY A 130 4.91 -18.68 -0.37
C GLY A 130 4.98 -17.89 -1.69
N ASP A 131 5.64 -16.72 -1.74
CA ASP A 131 5.99 -16.03 -3.00
C ASP A 131 7.22 -16.69 -3.62
N VAL A 132 7.01 -17.90 -4.15
CA VAL A 132 8.06 -18.76 -4.68
C VAL A 132 8.63 -18.25 -5.99
N CYS A 133 7.89 -17.41 -6.74
CA CYS A 133 8.36 -16.76 -7.97
C CYS A 133 9.04 -15.40 -7.74
N ARG A 134 8.94 -14.88 -6.50
CA ARG A 134 9.57 -13.64 -6.01
C ARG A 134 9.12 -12.39 -6.77
N ASP A 135 7.84 -12.31 -7.09
CA ASP A 135 7.25 -11.13 -7.75
C ASP A 135 6.51 -10.19 -6.77
N GLY A 136 6.53 -10.52 -5.47
CA GLY A 136 6.02 -9.72 -4.37
C GLY A 136 4.58 -10.04 -3.96
N VAL A 137 3.93 -10.98 -4.64
CA VAL A 137 2.53 -11.38 -4.39
C VAL A 137 2.44 -12.89 -4.49
N VAL A 138 1.77 -13.56 -3.56
CA VAL A 138 1.44 -14.98 -3.75
C VAL A 138 0.22 -15.10 -4.65
N ASP A 139 0.42 -15.49 -5.91
CA ASP A 139 -0.65 -15.62 -6.88
C ASP A 139 -0.59 -16.94 -7.67
N PHE A 140 -1.29 -16.99 -8.80
CA PHE A 140 -1.35 -18.18 -9.64
C PHE A 140 0.02 -18.57 -10.24
N LYS A 141 0.96 -17.63 -10.38
CA LYS A 141 2.33 -17.92 -10.83
C LYS A 141 3.09 -18.70 -9.77
N ASP A 142 2.96 -18.32 -8.50
CA ASP A 142 3.55 -19.05 -7.39
C ASP A 142 2.97 -20.45 -7.31
N PHE A 143 1.65 -20.56 -7.40
CA PHE A 143 1.00 -21.86 -7.45
C PHE A 143 1.46 -22.71 -8.64
N ALA A 144 1.71 -22.13 -9.81
CA ALA A 144 2.20 -22.87 -10.97
C ALA A 144 3.62 -23.42 -10.74
N VAL A 145 4.51 -22.64 -10.12
CA VAL A 145 5.86 -23.07 -9.73
C VAL A 145 5.78 -24.17 -8.67
N PHE A 146 4.96 -23.96 -7.66
CA PHE A 146 4.72 -24.92 -6.58
C PHE A 146 4.14 -26.25 -7.09
N ALA A 147 3.13 -26.20 -7.95
CA ALA A 147 2.50 -27.38 -8.55
C ALA A 147 3.47 -28.20 -9.42
N ALA A 148 4.47 -27.56 -10.03
CA ALA A 148 5.51 -28.26 -10.78
C ALA A 148 6.49 -29.03 -9.86
N ALA A 149 6.68 -28.55 -8.64
CA ALA A 149 7.54 -29.15 -7.62
C ALA A 149 6.78 -30.05 -6.62
N TRP A 150 5.46 -30.18 -6.77
CA TRP A 150 4.60 -30.94 -5.86
C TRP A 150 5.04 -32.40 -5.68
N GLY A 151 5.17 -32.82 -4.42
CA GLY A 151 5.58 -34.17 -4.04
C GLY A 151 7.04 -34.52 -4.35
N SER A 152 7.85 -33.55 -4.78
CA SER A 152 9.29 -33.74 -4.95
C SER A 152 10.04 -33.54 -3.62
N GLN A 153 11.24 -34.09 -3.57
CA GLN A 153 12.16 -34.04 -2.42
C GLN A 153 13.58 -33.68 -2.90
N PRO A 154 14.52 -33.29 -2.02
CA PRO A 154 15.88 -32.98 -2.40
C PRO A 154 16.51 -34.06 -3.31
N ASN A 155 17.11 -33.62 -4.41
CA ASN A 155 17.71 -34.41 -5.50
C ASN A 155 16.75 -34.91 -6.61
N ASP A 156 15.46 -34.63 -6.53
CA ASP A 156 14.55 -34.85 -7.67
C ASP A 156 14.73 -33.74 -8.73
N ASP A 157 14.51 -34.08 -10.01
CA ASP A 157 14.72 -33.16 -11.15
C ASP A 157 13.84 -31.90 -11.11
N ASN A 158 12.70 -31.98 -10.42
CA ASN A 158 11.71 -30.92 -10.27
C ASN A 158 11.67 -30.32 -8.84
N TRP A 159 12.65 -30.64 -8.00
CA TRP A 159 12.78 -30.07 -6.66
C TRP A 159 13.08 -28.56 -6.72
N ASN A 160 12.32 -27.79 -5.94
CA ASN A 160 12.57 -26.38 -5.73
C ASN A 160 12.51 -26.06 -4.22
N VAL A 161 13.65 -25.74 -3.62
CA VAL A 161 13.74 -25.41 -2.19
C VAL A 161 12.86 -24.22 -1.79
N ALA A 162 12.53 -23.32 -2.72
CA ALA A 162 11.62 -22.21 -2.45
C ALA A 162 10.18 -22.67 -2.22
N CYS A 163 9.82 -23.91 -2.56
CA CYS A 163 8.47 -24.46 -2.40
C CYS A 163 8.29 -25.26 -1.10
N ASP A 164 9.36 -25.59 -0.36
CA ASP A 164 9.31 -26.20 0.98
C ASP A 164 9.29 -25.05 2.01
N VAL A 165 8.11 -24.47 2.19
CA VAL A 165 7.87 -23.21 2.92
C VAL A 165 7.26 -23.42 4.30
N SER A 166 6.85 -24.65 4.62
CA SER A 166 6.34 -25.02 5.92
C SER A 166 7.39 -24.84 7.01
N THR A 167 6.93 -24.61 8.25
CA THR A 167 7.83 -24.48 9.41
C THR A 167 7.44 -25.48 10.50
N PRO A 168 8.34 -26.40 10.89
CA PRO A 168 9.68 -26.63 10.31
C PRO A 168 9.60 -27.22 8.90
N SER A 169 10.53 -26.84 8.02
CA SER A 169 10.70 -27.50 6.72
C SER A 169 11.09 -28.95 6.94
N ASP A 170 10.51 -29.85 6.15
CA ASP A 170 10.68 -31.30 6.28
C ASP A 170 11.30 -31.96 5.04
N GLY A 171 11.61 -31.17 4.01
CA GLY A 171 12.22 -31.63 2.77
C GLY A 171 11.25 -32.31 1.81
N ILE A 172 9.94 -32.16 1.99
CA ILE A 172 8.92 -32.71 1.10
C ILE A 172 7.93 -31.60 0.74
N ILE A 173 7.78 -31.28 -0.56
CA ILE A 173 6.79 -30.28 -0.99
C ILE A 173 5.40 -30.90 -0.97
N ASP A 174 4.59 -30.56 0.02
CA ASP A 174 3.31 -31.22 0.28
C ASP A 174 2.16 -30.29 0.75
N GLU A 175 1.13 -30.88 1.34
CA GLU A 175 -0.07 -30.18 1.81
C GLU A 175 0.22 -29.13 2.88
N LEU A 176 1.30 -29.29 3.66
CA LEU A 176 1.73 -28.32 4.67
C LEU A 176 2.29 -27.06 4.01
N ASP A 177 3.05 -27.20 2.93
CA ASP A 177 3.57 -26.05 2.18
C ASP A 177 2.47 -25.36 1.37
N LEU A 178 1.53 -26.13 0.83
CA LEU A 178 0.36 -25.56 0.15
C LEU A 178 -0.49 -24.75 1.12
N ALA A 179 -0.64 -25.21 2.36
CA ALA A 179 -1.36 -24.46 3.38
C ALA A 179 -0.74 -23.09 3.61
N VAL A 180 0.60 -23.00 3.65
CA VAL A 180 1.32 -21.71 3.77
C VAL A 180 1.10 -20.82 2.53
N ILE A 181 1.21 -21.37 1.31
CA ILE A 181 0.89 -20.63 0.07
C ILE A 181 -0.56 -20.14 0.05
N CYS A 182 -1.50 -20.93 0.59
CA CYS A 182 -2.91 -20.56 0.67
C CYS A 182 -3.19 -19.51 1.75
N ASP A 183 -2.52 -19.61 2.91
CA ASP A 183 -2.62 -18.62 3.99
C ASP A 183 -2.10 -17.26 3.53
N ASP A 184 -1.10 -17.28 2.65
CA ASP A 184 -0.53 -16.09 2.03
C ASP A 184 -1.15 -15.76 0.66
N TRP A 185 -2.24 -16.42 0.24
CA TRP A 185 -2.84 -16.22 -1.08
C TRP A 185 -3.34 -14.79 -1.29
N LEU A 186 -2.80 -14.11 -2.30
CA LEU A 186 -2.97 -12.68 -2.54
C LEU A 186 -2.48 -11.78 -1.39
N ASN A 187 -1.79 -12.33 -0.39
CA ASN A 187 -0.96 -11.52 0.49
C ASN A 187 0.13 -10.91 -0.39
N VAL A 188 0.02 -9.60 -0.47
CA VAL A 188 1.10 -8.76 -0.96
C VAL A 188 1.92 -8.47 0.28
N LEU A 189 3.23 -8.64 0.19
CA LEU A 189 4.07 -7.89 1.11
C LEU A 189 3.71 -6.44 0.83
N VAL A 190 3.16 -5.73 1.82
CA VAL A 190 3.04 -4.26 1.72
C VAL A 190 4.45 -3.69 1.92
N THR A 191 5.36 -4.04 1.01
CA THR A 191 6.68 -3.44 0.84
C THR A 191 6.71 -2.66 -0.48
N CYS A 192 5.69 -2.85 -1.33
CA CYS A 192 5.57 -2.18 -2.61
C CYS A 192 4.18 -1.55 -2.71
N LEU A 193 4.11 -0.21 -2.73
CA LEU A 193 2.85 0.53 -2.92
C LEU A 193 2.61 0.78 -4.41
N VAL A 194 3.66 1.13 -5.14
CA VAL A 194 3.72 1.20 -6.61
C VAL A 194 4.02 -0.18 -7.19
N GLN A 195 3.36 -0.60 -8.28
CA GLN A 195 3.64 -1.92 -8.87
C GLN A 195 5.10 -2.00 -9.37
N PRO A 196 5.85 -3.10 -9.09
CA PRO A 196 7.22 -3.24 -9.58
C PRO A 196 7.33 -3.07 -11.09
N GLY A 197 8.24 -2.18 -11.52
CA GLY A 197 8.45 -1.85 -12.94
C GLY A 197 7.36 -0.95 -13.55
N ALA A 198 6.37 -0.50 -12.78
CA ALA A 198 5.39 0.47 -13.25
C ALA A 198 6.08 1.79 -13.61
N MET A 199 5.67 2.36 -14.74
CA MET A 199 6.15 3.65 -15.22
C MET A 199 4.96 4.58 -15.36
N LEU A 200 5.16 5.85 -14.98
CA LEU A 200 4.17 6.89 -15.15
C LEU A 200 3.76 7.01 -16.63
N GLN A 201 2.48 6.76 -16.93
CA GLN A 201 1.94 6.82 -18.29
C GLN A 201 1.19 8.14 -18.49
N GLU A 202 1.53 8.91 -19.52
CA GLU A 202 0.70 10.05 -19.93
C GLU A 202 -0.56 9.50 -20.61
N VAL A 203 -1.72 9.62 -19.96
CA VAL A 203 -3.00 9.14 -20.50
C VAL A 203 -3.77 10.23 -21.23
N TYR A 204 -3.47 11.50 -20.98
CA TYR A 204 -4.06 12.61 -21.72
C TYR A 204 -3.21 13.89 -21.56
N SER A 205 -3.22 14.76 -22.57
CA SER A 205 -2.61 16.08 -22.50
C SER A 205 -3.35 17.10 -23.37
N ALA A 206 -3.37 18.35 -22.92
CA ALA A 206 -3.90 19.48 -23.68
C ALA A 206 -3.20 20.78 -23.26
N SER A 207 -2.34 21.32 -24.12
CA SER A 207 -1.51 22.49 -23.80
C SER A 207 -2.30 23.72 -23.36
N GLY A 208 -1.77 24.43 -22.37
CA GLY A 208 -2.37 25.67 -21.84
C GLY A 208 -3.62 25.44 -21.00
N ILE A 209 -3.87 24.20 -20.57
CA ILE A 209 -4.97 23.82 -19.68
C ILE A 209 -4.44 23.59 -18.25
N PHE A 210 -5.32 23.76 -17.27
CA PHE A 210 -5.12 23.32 -15.89
C PHE A 210 -6.18 22.28 -15.55
N PHE A 211 -5.77 21.03 -15.35
CA PHE A 211 -6.61 19.92 -14.93
C PHE A 211 -6.62 19.77 -13.42
N GLU A 212 -7.76 19.37 -12.86
CA GLU A 212 -8.01 19.29 -11.42
C GLU A 212 -9.05 18.20 -11.11
N GLY A 213 -9.25 17.96 -9.81
CA GLY A 213 -10.36 17.20 -9.26
C GLY A 213 -10.69 15.90 -10.01
N PRO A 214 -9.74 14.95 -10.15
CA PRO A 214 -10.01 13.67 -10.76
C PRO A 214 -10.89 12.82 -9.83
N THR A 215 -11.89 12.14 -10.40
CA THR A 215 -12.75 11.19 -9.71
C THR A 215 -13.02 9.99 -10.61
N TRP A 216 -12.84 8.80 -10.08
CA TRP A 216 -13.17 7.56 -10.78
C TRP A 216 -14.60 7.10 -10.47
N ASP A 217 -15.39 6.83 -11.51
CA ASP A 217 -16.66 6.13 -11.38
C ASP A 217 -16.49 4.65 -11.75
N PRO A 218 -16.65 3.70 -10.81
CA PRO A 218 -16.56 2.28 -11.10
C PRO A 218 -17.72 1.77 -11.97
N ALA A 219 -18.90 2.41 -11.92
CA ALA A 219 -20.09 1.92 -12.61
C ALA A 219 -19.96 2.10 -14.13
N SER A 220 -19.46 3.25 -14.57
CA SER A 220 -19.12 3.49 -15.97
C SER A 220 -17.69 3.06 -16.35
N ASN A 221 -16.82 2.77 -15.37
CA ASN A 221 -15.40 2.47 -15.55
C ASN A 221 -14.68 3.62 -16.28
N LYS A 222 -14.87 4.84 -15.75
CA LYS A 222 -14.37 6.09 -16.34
C LYS A 222 -13.80 7.03 -15.30
N LEU A 223 -12.77 7.76 -15.70
CA LEU A 223 -12.22 8.89 -14.96
C LEU A 223 -12.92 10.18 -15.41
N PHE A 224 -13.38 10.98 -14.45
CA PHE A 224 -13.86 12.34 -14.64
C PHE A 224 -12.84 13.30 -14.03
N PHE A 225 -12.62 14.46 -14.64
CA PHE A 225 -11.70 15.47 -14.12
C PHE A 225 -12.06 16.86 -14.66
N SER A 226 -11.78 17.90 -13.89
CA SER A 226 -12.13 19.27 -14.26
C SER A 226 -11.05 19.90 -15.14
N ARG A 227 -11.49 20.78 -16.04
CA ARG A 227 -10.66 21.65 -16.89
C ARG A 227 -10.92 23.09 -16.47
N ARG A 228 -9.88 23.80 -16.03
CA ARG A 228 -10.00 25.12 -15.38
C ARG A 228 -9.45 26.33 -16.15
N THR A 229 -9.08 26.16 -17.43
CA THR A 229 -8.60 27.26 -18.28
C THR A 229 -9.49 27.49 -19.51
N GLY A 230 -9.92 28.75 -19.69
CA GLY A 230 -10.78 29.15 -20.79
C GLY A 230 -12.24 28.78 -20.54
N ILE A 231 -12.79 27.84 -21.30
CA ILE A 231 -14.11 27.27 -21.03
C ILE A 231 -13.94 26.20 -19.95
N TYR A 232 -14.61 26.39 -18.81
CA TYR A 232 -14.63 25.41 -17.73
C TYR A 232 -15.48 24.21 -18.14
N GLN A 233 -14.93 23.02 -17.96
CA GLN A 233 -15.55 21.77 -18.37
C GLN A 233 -15.27 20.68 -17.34
N ILE A 234 -16.12 19.65 -17.31
CA ILE A 234 -15.77 18.35 -16.74
C ILE A 234 -15.55 17.41 -17.92
N LEU A 235 -14.36 16.84 -17.99
CA LEU A 235 -13.95 15.89 -19.02
C LEU A 235 -14.09 14.47 -18.48
N ARG A 236 -14.41 13.53 -19.36
CA ARG A 236 -14.42 12.09 -19.09
C ARG A 236 -13.37 11.41 -19.95
N LEU A 237 -12.45 10.66 -19.35
CA LEU A 237 -11.49 9.83 -20.07
C LEU A 237 -12.19 8.54 -20.53
N ASP A 238 -12.40 8.40 -21.83
CA ASP A 238 -13.02 7.20 -22.42
C ASP A 238 -12.01 6.07 -22.60
N SER A 239 -10.80 6.44 -23.01
CA SER A 239 -9.60 5.61 -23.11
C SER A 239 -8.37 6.54 -23.15
N PRO A 240 -7.14 6.04 -22.96
CA PRO A 240 -5.94 6.86 -23.14
C PRO A 240 -5.98 7.64 -24.46
N GLY A 241 -5.72 8.94 -24.39
CA GLY A 241 -5.76 9.89 -25.50
C GLY A 241 -7.16 10.32 -25.97
N THR A 242 -8.24 9.72 -25.45
CA THR A 242 -9.61 9.99 -25.89
C THR A 242 -10.46 10.49 -24.73
N VAL A 243 -10.88 11.75 -24.80
CA VAL A 243 -11.76 12.36 -23.81
C VAL A 243 -13.07 12.85 -24.45
N THR A 244 -14.14 12.76 -23.68
CA THR A 244 -15.42 13.40 -23.97
C THR A 244 -15.62 14.60 -23.05
N VAL A 245 -16.10 15.72 -23.59
CA VAL A 245 -16.62 16.82 -22.76
C VAL A 245 -17.94 16.34 -22.17
N TRP A 246 -17.91 15.93 -20.90
CA TRP A 246 -19.08 15.39 -20.22
C TRP A 246 -19.98 16.50 -19.71
N MET A 247 -19.41 17.58 -19.16
CA MET A 247 -20.12 18.82 -18.86
C MET A 247 -19.41 19.99 -19.53
N ASN A 248 -20.11 20.72 -20.40
CA ASN A 248 -19.60 21.93 -21.03
C ASN A 248 -20.10 23.18 -20.29
N ASN A 249 -19.26 24.20 -20.15
CA ASN A 249 -19.55 25.40 -19.34
C ASN A 249 -19.94 25.04 -17.90
N SER A 250 -19.12 24.22 -17.24
CA SER A 250 -19.32 23.93 -15.82
C SER A 250 -19.25 25.23 -14.98
N PRO A 251 -19.88 25.28 -13.79
CA PRO A 251 -19.90 26.45 -12.90
C PRO A 251 -18.54 26.72 -12.22
N GLN A 252 -17.49 26.77 -13.04
CA GLN A 252 -16.09 26.81 -12.61
C GLN A 252 -15.74 25.70 -11.63
N THR A 253 -16.21 24.49 -11.92
CA THR A 253 -15.93 23.28 -11.13
C THR A 253 -14.43 23.08 -10.96
N ASN A 254 -14.03 22.81 -9.73
CA ASN A 254 -12.67 22.52 -9.32
C ASN A 254 -12.54 21.05 -8.89
N GLY A 255 -12.58 20.78 -7.59
CA GLY A 255 -12.61 19.43 -7.02
C GLY A 255 -13.89 18.69 -7.36
N THR A 256 -13.77 17.37 -7.51
CA THR A 256 -14.91 16.47 -7.70
C THR A 256 -14.74 15.24 -6.81
N PHE A 257 -15.85 14.60 -6.45
CA PHE A 257 -15.86 13.40 -5.60
C PHE A 257 -17.02 12.48 -5.96
N LEU A 258 -16.84 11.16 -5.87
CA LEU A 258 -17.92 10.19 -6.09
C LEU A 258 -18.72 9.99 -4.80
N SER A 259 -19.99 10.37 -4.81
CA SER A 259 -20.89 10.21 -3.65
C SER A 259 -21.26 8.75 -3.37
N LEU A 260 -21.82 8.54 -2.17
CA LEU A 260 -22.36 7.24 -1.73
C LEU A 260 -23.38 6.63 -2.70
N ASP A 261 -24.19 7.48 -3.34
CA ASP A 261 -25.24 7.07 -4.27
C ASP A 261 -24.78 7.07 -5.75
N GLY A 262 -23.46 7.12 -5.99
CA GLY A 262 -22.87 7.00 -7.32
C GLY A 262 -23.04 8.24 -8.21
N ARG A 263 -23.20 9.41 -7.59
CA ARG A 263 -23.30 10.71 -8.27
C ARG A 263 -21.95 11.43 -8.20
N LEU A 264 -21.73 12.35 -9.13
CA LEU A 264 -20.57 13.23 -9.12
C LEU A 264 -20.89 14.46 -8.28
N LEU A 265 -20.23 14.60 -7.14
CA LEU A 265 -20.23 15.83 -6.35
C LEU A 265 -19.19 16.80 -6.91
N THR A 266 -19.49 18.10 -6.88
CA THR A 266 -18.61 19.15 -7.41
C THR A 266 -18.47 20.32 -6.46
N ALA A 267 -17.24 20.81 -6.30
CA ALA A 267 -16.93 22.11 -5.71
C ALA A 267 -16.87 23.15 -6.83
N ASP A 268 -17.83 24.07 -6.82
CA ASP A 268 -18.03 25.00 -7.93
C ASP A 268 -17.67 26.42 -7.51
N GLU A 269 -16.64 27.00 -8.12
CA GLU A 269 -16.11 28.31 -7.70
C GLU A 269 -17.03 29.49 -8.05
N ASN A 270 -17.89 29.34 -9.06
CA ASN A 270 -18.77 30.40 -9.52
C ASN A 270 -20.11 29.82 -9.99
N PRO A 271 -21.19 29.99 -9.20
CA PRO A 271 -21.42 31.11 -8.28
C PRO A 271 -20.98 30.91 -6.81
N ARG A 272 -20.19 29.85 -6.50
CA ARG A 272 -19.87 29.33 -5.15
C ARG A 272 -20.98 28.43 -4.63
N GLN A 273 -20.88 27.15 -4.97
CA GLN A 273 -21.85 26.14 -4.60
C GLN A 273 -21.20 24.74 -4.52
N ILE A 274 -21.88 23.84 -3.82
CA ILE A 274 -21.63 22.40 -3.88
C ILE A 274 -22.80 21.79 -4.66
N SER A 275 -22.50 21.06 -5.73
CA SER A 275 -23.53 20.43 -6.57
C SER A 275 -23.39 18.92 -6.60
N SER A 276 -24.47 18.24 -6.99
CA SER A 276 -24.52 16.79 -7.19
C SER A 276 -25.17 16.47 -8.53
N HIS A 277 -24.50 15.64 -9.34
CA HIS A 277 -24.93 15.30 -10.69
C HIS A 277 -25.02 13.78 -10.85
N ARG A 278 -26.14 13.27 -11.35
CA ARG A 278 -26.18 11.88 -11.81
C ARG A 278 -25.23 11.71 -12.99
N ILE A 279 -24.44 10.65 -12.99
CA ILE A 279 -23.51 10.32 -14.06
C ILE A 279 -24.26 9.62 -15.19
N ASP A 280 -24.71 10.38 -16.21
CA ASP A 280 -25.28 9.79 -17.43
C ASP A 280 -24.22 9.75 -18.55
N PRO A 281 -24.30 8.78 -19.50
CA PRO A 281 -23.32 8.66 -20.58
C PRO A 281 -23.18 9.90 -21.47
N GLY A 282 -24.27 10.69 -21.59
CA GLY A 282 -24.33 11.91 -22.43
C GLY A 282 -24.03 13.22 -21.70
N GLY A 283 -23.79 13.19 -20.38
CA GLY A 283 -23.53 14.38 -19.57
C GLY A 283 -24.17 14.32 -18.18
N PRO A 284 -24.18 15.43 -17.43
CA PRO A 284 -24.80 15.49 -16.11
C PRO A 284 -26.33 15.33 -16.19
N GLY A 285 -26.86 14.34 -15.49
CA GLY A 285 -28.28 14.14 -15.27
C GLY A 285 -28.73 14.72 -13.92
N ASP A 286 -29.99 15.16 -13.83
CA ASP A 286 -30.66 15.49 -12.56
C ASP A 286 -29.80 16.35 -11.61
N SER A 287 -29.24 17.44 -12.12
CA SER A 287 -28.28 18.25 -11.33
C SER A 287 -28.98 18.97 -10.17
N GLN A 288 -28.38 18.88 -8.98
CA GLN A 288 -28.90 19.46 -7.74
C GLN A 288 -27.85 20.35 -7.09
N ILE A 289 -28.27 21.49 -6.54
CA ILE A 289 -27.44 22.32 -5.67
C ILE A 289 -27.70 21.85 -4.24
N LEU A 290 -26.65 21.42 -3.55
CA LEU A 290 -26.73 20.94 -2.17
C LEU A 290 -26.49 22.06 -1.16
N ALA A 291 -25.63 23.03 -1.50
CA ALA A 291 -25.37 24.23 -0.73
C ALA A 291 -24.83 25.34 -1.64
N ASP A 292 -25.08 26.60 -1.30
CA ASP A 292 -24.56 27.76 -2.01
C ASP A 292 -24.09 28.89 -1.07
N SER A 293 -23.54 29.97 -1.62
CA SER A 293 -23.01 31.07 -0.82
C SER A 293 -23.98 31.74 0.17
N SER A 294 -25.30 31.53 0.02
CA SER A 294 -26.30 31.98 0.98
C SER A 294 -26.33 31.17 2.27
N ASP A 295 -25.73 29.97 2.27
CA ASP A 295 -25.58 29.07 3.42
C ASP A 295 -24.36 29.40 4.31
N GLY A 296 -23.71 30.54 4.08
CA GLY A 296 -22.77 31.12 5.04
C GLY A 296 -21.28 31.02 4.68
N PHE A 297 -20.92 30.39 3.55
CA PHE A 297 -19.55 30.43 3.01
C PHE A 297 -19.40 31.52 1.92
N SER A 298 -18.37 32.36 2.05
CA SER A 298 -18.16 33.51 1.16
C SER A 298 -17.05 33.30 0.12
N LYS A 299 -16.16 32.34 0.36
CA LYS A 299 -15.03 31.98 -0.51
C LYS A 299 -15.41 30.86 -1.48
N LYS A 300 -14.54 30.63 -2.45
CA LYS A 300 -14.75 29.65 -3.52
C LYS A 300 -14.52 28.24 -2.97
N PRO A 301 -15.49 27.31 -3.08
CA PRO A 301 -15.23 25.90 -2.86
C PRO A 301 -14.07 25.42 -3.73
N ASN A 302 -13.16 24.62 -3.15
CA ASN A 302 -12.02 24.07 -3.88
C ASN A 302 -12.12 22.57 -4.01
N ASP A 303 -12.05 21.83 -2.90
CA ASP A 303 -12.14 20.37 -2.90
C ASP A 303 -13.15 19.86 -1.86
N LEU A 304 -13.56 18.60 -1.98
CA LEU A 304 -14.56 17.99 -1.10
C LEU A 304 -14.42 16.47 -0.96
N CYS A 305 -14.93 15.93 0.16
CA CYS A 305 -15.10 14.49 0.36
C CYS A 305 -16.41 14.20 1.11
N GLN A 306 -16.94 12.99 0.94
CA GLN A 306 -18.15 12.52 1.64
C GLN A 306 -17.84 11.31 2.55
N LEU A 307 -18.42 11.30 3.75
CA LEU A 307 -18.35 10.19 4.71
C LEU A 307 -19.58 9.28 4.62
N ALA A 308 -19.47 8.07 5.19
CA ALA A 308 -20.55 7.07 5.23
C ALA A 308 -21.87 7.55 5.86
N ASN A 309 -21.79 8.50 6.81
CA ASN A 309 -22.97 9.10 7.44
C ASN A 309 -23.66 10.16 6.56
N GLY A 310 -23.15 10.42 5.35
CA GLY A 310 -23.66 11.39 4.40
C GLY A 310 -23.07 12.79 4.55
N ASN A 311 -22.29 13.06 5.60
CA ASN A 311 -21.62 14.36 5.79
C ASN A 311 -20.65 14.64 4.65
N ILE A 312 -20.67 15.87 4.14
CA ILE A 312 -19.73 16.37 3.15
C ILE A 312 -18.83 17.41 3.82
N TYR A 313 -17.52 17.19 3.76
CA TYR A 313 -16.54 18.22 4.12
C TYR A 313 -16.01 18.87 2.86
N PHE A 314 -15.89 20.18 2.85
CA PHE A 314 -15.34 20.93 1.72
C PHE A 314 -14.50 22.11 2.19
N THR A 315 -13.53 22.49 1.35
CA THR A 315 -12.61 23.61 1.63
C THR A 315 -12.98 24.84 0.82
N THR A 316 -12.75 26.02 1.40
CA THR A 316 -12.99 27.30 0.73
C THR A 316 -11.78 28.24 0.88
N PRO A 317 -10.69 28.04 0.13
CA PRO A 317 -9.49 28.87 0.25
C PRO A 317 -9.71 30.31 -0.20
N ASP A 318 -8.92 31.21 0.38
CA ASP A 318 -8.69 32.55 -0.17
C ASP A 318 -7.29 32.60 -0.79
N TRP A 319 -7.25 32.78 -2.12
CA TRP A 319 -6.01 32.94 -2.87
C TRP A 319 -5.36 34.33 -2.71
N GLY A 320 -5.98 35.22 -1.91
CA GLY A 320 -5.40 36.46 -1.39
C GLY A 320 -4.85 36.33 0.04
N ALA A 321 -4.51 37.46 0.67
CA ALA A 321 -3.79 37.49 1.95
C ALA A 321 -4.68 37.46 3.23
N ASP A 322 -6.01 37.33 3.12
CA ASP A 322 -6.93 37.41 4.26
C ASP A 322 -7.32 36.01 4.81
N PRO A 323 -6.82 35.60 5.99
CA PRO A 323 -7.17 34.31 6.58
C PRO A 323 -8.54 34.25 7.26
N GLY A 324 -9.24 35.38 7.41
CA GLY A 324 -10.43 35.47 8.28
C GLY A 324 -11.72 34.85 7.73
N SER A 325 -11.79 34.59 6.42
CA SER A 325 -13.03 34.13 5.74
C SER A 325 -12.88 32.82 4.96
N GLN A 326 -11.71 32.18 5.02
CA GLN A 326 -11.44 30.85 4.49
C GLN A 326 -11.55 29.77 5.57
N GLY A 327 -11.80 28.52 5.16
CA GLY A 327 -11.91 27.43 6.12
C GLY A 327 -12.33 26.10 5.52
N VAL A 328 -12.63 25.17 6.42
CA VAL A 328 -13.25 23.88 6.14
C VAL A 328 -14.67 23.94 6.67
N TYR A 329 -15.63 23.56 5.84
CA TYR A 329 -17.04 23.52 6.16
C TYR A 329 -17.54 22.08 6.16
N LEU A 330 -18.53 21.83 7.01
CA LEU A 330 -19.34 20.62 7.06
C LEU A 330 -20.71 20.96 6.46
N LEU A 331 -21.14 20.18 5.47
CA LEU A 331 -22.50 20.12 4.97
C LEU A 331 -23.13 18.79 5.43
N GLU A 332 -24.15 18.89 6.27
CA GLU A 332 -24.89 17.75 6.79
C GLU A 332 -26.00 17.30 5.81
N PRO A 333 -26.50 16.05 5.89
CA PRO A 333 -27.54 15.55 5.01
C PRO A 333 -28.86 16.34 5.03
N ASP A 334 -29.12 17.09 6.10
CA ASP A 334 -30.30 17.94 6.22
C ASP A 334 -30.15 19.32 5.54
N GLY A 335 -28.97 19.60 4.96
CA GLY A 335 -28.64 20.86 4.31
C GLY A 335 -27.95 21.88 5.22
N THR A 336 -27.71 21.56 6.50
CA THR A 336 -27.03 22.47 7.42
C THR A 336 -25.56 22.63 7.04
N VAL A 337 -25.10 23.88 6.89
CA VAL A 337 -23.70 24.22 6.61
C VAL A 337 -23.05 24.89 7.82
N THR A 338 -21.94 24.30 8.30
CA THR A 338 -21.21 24.79 9.47
C THR A 338 -19.73 24.98 9.16
N LEU A 339 -19.16 26.14 9.50
CA LEU A 339 -17.70 26.34 9.50
C LEU A 339 -17.07 25.54 10.65
N VAL A 340 -16.36 24.46 10.32
CA VAL A 340 -15.76 23.54 11.31
C VAL A 340 -14.27 23.78 11.56
N LYS A 341 -13.58 24.45 10.63
CA LYS A 341 -12.19 24.89 10.85
C LYS A 341 -11.87 26.20 10.15
N ASN A 342 -11.28 27.13 10.89
CA ASN A 342 -10.68 28.36 10.38
C ASN A 342 -9.19 28.45 10.73
N GLY A 343 -8.50 29.49 10.26
CA GLY A 343 -7.09 29.78 10.60
C GLY A 343 -6.04 28.94 9.86
N LEU A 344 -6.47 28.10 8.90
CA LEU A 344 -5.60 27.52 7.88
C LEU A 344 -5.40 28.55 6.75
N TYR A 345 -4.18 28.62 6.20
CA TYR A 345 -3.87 29.44 5.03
C TYR A 345 -4.07 28.63 3.75
N GLN A 346 -5.07 28.99 2.96
CA GLN A 346 -5.44 28.30 1.71
C GLN A 346 -5.70 26.79 1.96
N PRO A 347 -6.74 26.44 2.75
CA PRO A 347 -7.18 25.06 2.88
C PRO A 347 -7.55 24.52 1.50
N ASN A 348 -7.00 23.38 1.12
CA ASN A 348 -7.07 22.89 -0.25
C ASN A 348 -7.65 21.47 -0.32
N GLY A 349 -6.91 20.45 -0.76
CA GLY A 349 -7.38 19.06 -0.74
C GLY A 349 -7.89 18.63 0.64
N VAL A 350 -8.93 17.80 0.65
CA VAL A 350 -9.55 17.27 1.87
C VAL A 350 -9.99 15.82 1.67
N ILE A 351 -9.66 14.95 2.62
CA ILE A 351 -10.16 13.57 2.64
C ILE A 351 -10.33 13.07 4.08
N ALA A 352 -11.28 12.17 4.31
CA ALA A 352 -11.46 11.51 5.59
C ALA A 352 -10.72 10.16 5.65
N SER A 353 -10.39 9.70 6.86
CA SER A 353 -9.93 8.33 7.08
C SER A 353 -11.03 7.32 6.72
N LEU A 354 -10.64 6.08 6.44
CA LEU A 354 -11.56 5.00 6.06
C LEU A 354 -12.64 4.73 7.11
N ASP A 355 -12.30 4.87 8.39
CA ASP A 355 -13.21 4.70 9.52
C ASP A 355 -14.06 5.96 9.83
N GLY A 356 -13.86 7.05 9.08
CA GLY A 356 -14.57 8.32 9.27
C GLY A 356 -14.25 9.04 10.59
N THR A 357 -13.17 8.67 11.30
CA THR A 357 -12.82 9.29 12.60
C THR A 357 -11.86 10.48 12.46
N LYS A 358 -11.19 10.64 11.32
CA LYS A 358 -10.23 11.71 11.06
C LYS A 358 -10.51 12.42 9.75
N LEU A 359 -10.19 13.72 9.72
CA LEU A 359 -10.18 14.54 8.52
C LEU A 359 -8.77 15.07 8.25
N TYR A 360 -8.29 14.86 7.02
CA TYR A 360 -7.01 15.36 6.53
C TYR A 360 -7.24 16.55 5.61
N VAL A 361 -6.45 17.61 5.78
CA VAL A 361 -6.61 18.86 5.02
C VAL A 361 -5.24 19.40 4.62
N ALA A 362 -5.07 19.69 3.33
CA ALA A 362 -3.87 20.35 2.82
C ALA A 362 -3.91 21.84 3.17
N GLU A 363 -2.80 22.36 3.67
CA GLU A 363 -2.57 23.79 3.83
C GLU A 363 -1.57 24.23 2.75
N SER A 364 -2.08 24.81 1.65
CA SER A 364 -1.22 25.19 0.53
C SER A 364 -0.26 26.30 0.91
N SER A 365 -0.72 27.33 1.63
CA SER A 365 0.02 28.50 2.11
C SER A 365 0.78 29.38 1.08
N SER A 366 1.18 28.81 -0.05
CA SER A 366 1.85 29.41 -1.21
C SER A 366 2.88 30.48 -0.86
N SER A 367 3.06 31.48 -1.71
CA SER A 367 4.02 32.56 -1.50
C SER A 367 3.73 33.43 -0.27
N PHE A 368 2.58 33.26 0.38
CA PHE A 368 2.18 34.08 1.53
C PHE A 368 2.79 33.60 2.84
N ASN A 369 2.87 32.29 3.04
CA ASN A 369 3.57 31.72 4.19
C ASN A 369 4.12 30.30 3.91
N PRO A 370 5.19 30.19 3.10
CA PRO A 370 5.75 28.87 2.72
C PRO A 370 6.12 27.99 3.92
N SER A 371 6.36 28.58 5.09
CA SER A 371 6.62 27.83 6.33
C SER A 371 5.42 27.01 6.82
N ARG A 372 4.23 27.18 6.22
CA ARG A 372 2.99 26.47 6.55
C ARG A 372 2.49 25.56 5.42
N GLU A 373 3.32 25.30 4.40
CA GLU A 373 3.08 24.22 3.42
C GLU A 373 3.17 22.86 4.12
N GLN A 374 2.00 22.30 4.48
CA GLN A 374 1.90 21.05 5.25
C GLN A 374 0.49 20.44 5.16
N TRP A 375 0.34 19.21 5.64
CA TRP A 375 -0.94 18.53 5.78
C TRP A 375 -1.33 18.42 7.25
N TRP A 376 -2.59 18.73 7.54
CA TRP A 376 -3.17 18.65 8.87
C TRP A 376 -4.01 17.40 9.03
N VAL A 377 -4.13 16.92 10.28
CA VAL A 377 -5.12 15.93 10.70
C VAL A 377 -5.96 16.50 11.84
N PHE A 378 -7.26 16.24 11.79
CA PHE A 378 -8.23 16.60 12.82
C PHE A 378 -9.01 15.35 13.23
N ASN A 379 -9.29 15.18 14.51
CA ASN A 379 -10.29 14.19 14.92
C ASN A 379 -11.69 14.75 14.66
N ILE A 380 -12.54 13.91 14.06
CA ILE A 380 -13.96 14.20 13.82
C ILE A 380 -14.72 13.82 15.09
N LYS A 381 -15.40 14.79 15.69
CA LYS A 381 -16.26 14.56 16.85
C LYS A 381 -17.58 13.93 16.40
N THR A 382 -18.34 13.41 17.37
CA THR A 382 -19.64 12.79 17.14
C THR A 382 -20.66 13.70 16.46
N ASP A 383 -20.53 15.02 16.61
CA ASP A 383 -21.38 16.03 15.96
C ASP A 383 -20.82 16.52 14.61
N GLY A 384 -19.79 15.85 14.08
CA GLY A 384 -19.11 16.22 12.84
C GLY A 384 -18.15 17.42 12.96
N THR A 385 -18.10 18.13 14.09
CA THR A 385 -17.13 19.21 14.29
C THR A 385 -15.71 18.67 14.48
N LEU A 386 -14.71 19.52 14.27
CA LEU A 386 -13.31 19.14 14.36
C LEU A 386 -12.70 19.55 15.70
N ASP A 387 -11.65 18.86 16.14
CA ASP A 387 -10.81 19.30 17.25
C ASP A 387 -9.81 20.39 16.81
N ALA A 388 -8.80 20.67 17.65
CA ALA A 388 -7.80 21.69 17.33
C ALA A 388 -6.93 21.30 16.12
N GLY A 389 -6.76 20.00 15.88
CA GLY A 389 -5.87 19.39 14.90
C GLY A 389 -4.40 19.46 15.26
N SER A 390 -3.60 18.73 14.49
CA SER A 390 -2.14 18.75 14.51
C SER A 390 -1.59 18.64 13.09
N VAL A 391 -0.33 19.06 12.91
CA VAL A 391 0.38 18.76 11.66
C VAL A 391 0.52 17.25 11.55
N PHE A 392 0.01 16.71 10.45
CA PHE A 392 0.11 15.29 10.13
C PHE A 392 1.41 15.00 9.41
N PHE A 393 1.68 15.75 8.34
CA PHE A 393 2.86 15.54 7.51
C PHE A 393 3.40 16.87 7.00
N LYS A 394 4.73 16.99 7.02
CA LYS A 394 5.45 18.15 6.51
C LYS A 394 6.81 17.72 5.95
N PRO A 395 7.03 17.83 4.63
CA PRO A 395 8.33 17.53 4.04
C PRO A 395 9.42 18.46 4.58
N THR A 396 10.55 17.89 5.00
CA THR A 396 11.71 18.68 5.45
C THR A 396 12.56 19.18 4.27
N SER A 397 12.62 18.41 3.19
CA SER A 397 13.42 18.69 1.98
C SER A 397 12.66 18.31 0.71
N PRO A 398 11.59 19.04 0.31
CA PRO A 398 10.80 18.68 -0.85
C PRO A 398 11.62 18.78 -2.15
N PRO A 399 11.58 17.75 -3.03
CA PRO A 399 12.14 17.83 -4.36
C PRO A 399 11.36 18.89 -5.15
N ASN A 400 12.03 19.93 -5.67
CA ASN A 400 11.42 21.02 -6.42
C ASN A 400 10.30 21.77 -5.65
N PRO A 401 10.65 22.78 -4.83
CA PRO A 401 9.70 23.51 -3.98
C PRO A 401 8.71 24.42 -4.75
N GLY A 402 8.62 24.27 -6.08
CA GLY A 402 7.83 25.13 -6.97
C GLY A 402 6.33 24.81 -7.07
N ASN A 403 5.78 23.93 -6.22
CA ASN A 403 4.34 23.59 -6.17
C ASN A 403 3.88 23.34 -4.73
N VAL A 404 2.67 23.76 -4.38
CA VAL A 404 2.15 23.72 -3.00
C VAL A 404 1.42 22.40 -2.68
N PRO A 405 1.18 22.07 -1.40
CA PRO A 405 0.20 21.05 -1.01
C PRO A 405 -1.15 21.31 -1.69
N ASP A 406 -1.72 20.30 -2.33
CA ASP A 406 -2.94 20.45 -3.12
C ASP A 406 -3.93 19.30 -2.83
N GLY A 407 -4.47 18.63 -3.84
CA GLY A 407 -5.37 17.48 -3.69
C GLY A 407 -4.75 16.23 -3.06
N MET A 408 -5.59 15.29 -2.63
CA MET A 408 -5.15 14.05 -1.98
C MET A 408 -6.14 12.89 -2.15
N THR A 409 -5.65 11.66 -1.98
CA THR A 409 -6.48 10.45 -1.90
C THR A 409 -5.98 9.49 -0.81
N ILE A 410 -6.71 8.40 -0.57
CA ILE A 410 -6.39 7.34 0.40
C ILE A 410 -6.45 5.96 -0.27
N ASP A 411 -5.64 5.00 0.18
CA ASP A 411 -5.71 3.59 -0.25
C ASP A 411 -6.48 2.68 0.72
N GLU A 412 -6.67 1.41 0.34
CA GLU A 412 -7.39 0.38 1.12
C GLU A 412 -6.73 0.03 2.46
N LEU A 413 -5.47 0.43 2.66
CA LEU A 413 -4.71 0.24 3.90
C LEU A 413 -4.75 1.49 4.79
N GLY A 414 -5.36 2.57 4.30
CA GLY A 414 -5.43 3.86 4.98
C GLY A 414 -4.19 4.73 4.78
N ASN A 415 -3.28 4.40 3.85
CA ASN A 415 -2.17 5.31 3.52
C ASN A 415 -2.70 6.48 2.70
N LEU A 416 -2.14 7.66 2.94
CA LEU A 416 -2.54 8.92 2.31
C LEU A 416 -1.57 9.28 1.19
N TYR A 417 -2.13 9.77 0.09
CA TYR A 417 -1.41 10.17 -1.13
C TYR A 417 -1.61 11.65 -1.32
N PHE A 418 -0.55 12.42 -1.06
CA PHE A 418 -0.60 13.87 -1.07
C PHE A 418 0.06 14.44 -2.31
N SER A 419 -0.68 15.22 -3.09
CA SER A 419 -0.13 15.92 -4.26
C SER A 419 0.51 17.26 -3.89
N GLY A 420 1.55 17.64 -4.65
CA GLY A 420 2.27 18.89 -4.44
C GLY A 420 3.77 18.67 -4.24
N LEU A 421 4.53 19.75 -4.09
CA LEU A 421 5.95 19.69 -3.67
C LEU A 421 6.79 18.67 -4.44
N GLY A 422 6.66 18.67 -5.77
CA GLY A 422 7.44 17.83 -6.71
C GLY A 422 6.83 16.50 -7.12
N GLY A 423 5.70 16.07 -6.55
CA GLY A 423 5.13 14.76 -6.89
C GLY A 423 3.95 14.33 -6.03
N ILE A 424 3.90 13.03 -5.74
CA ILE A 424 2.97 12.42 -4.77
C ILE A 424 3.77 11.89 -3.59
N TRP A 425 3.41 12.30 -2.38
CA TRP A 425 3.95 11.78 -1.13
C TRP A 425 3.00 10.74 -0.57
N ILE A 426 3.49 9.53 -0.32
CA ILE A 426 2.70 8.45 0.25
C ILE A 426 3.07 8.28 1.73
N VAL A 427 2.09 8.44 2.61
CA VAL A 427 2.30 8.56 4.06
C VAL A 427 1.38 7.59 4.78
N SER A 428 1.93 6.83 5.74
CA SER A 428 1.17 5.87 6.54
C SER A 428 0.10 6.56 7.39
N PRO A 429 -0.92 5.84 7.89
CA PRO A 429 -1.90 6.40 8.83
C PRO A 429 -1.29 7.03 10.09
N GLN A 430 -0.06 6.62 10.45
CA GLN A 430 0.72 7.10 11.59
C GLN A 430 1.51 8.39 11.27
N GLY A 431 1.56 8.83 10.02
CA GLY A 431 2.27 10.03 9.58
C GLY A 431 3.71 9.78 9.12
N GLU A 432 4.08 8.52 8.87
CA GLU A 432 5.41 8.14 8.41
C GLU A 432 5.48 8.16 6.88
N LEU A 433 6.54 8.76 6.32
CA LEU A 433 6.76 8.73 4.87
C LEU A 433 7.08 7.29 4.44
N LEU A 434 6.26 6.74 3.55
CA LEU A 434 6.45 5.41 2.98
C LEU A 434 7.20 5.50 1.64
N GLU A 435 6.72 6.37 0.74
CA GLU A 435 7.26 6.48 -0.61
C GLU A 435 7.01 7.86 -1.22
N PHE A 436 7.81 8.24 -2.22
CA PHE A 436 7.62 9.45 -3.00
C PHE A 436 7.64 9.14 -4.51
N ILE A 437 6.55 9.45 -5.20
CA ILE A 437 6.44 9.31 -6.65
C ILE A 437 6.80 10.66 -7.29
N SER A 438 7.94 10.71 -7.97
CA SER A 438 8.33 11.90 -8.73
C SER A 438 7.47 12.03 -9.99
N VAL A 439 6.89 13.22 -10.19
CA VAL A 439 6.08 13.53 -11.36
C VAL A 439 6.73 14.69 -12.11
N PRO A 440 6.93 14.62 -13.44
CA PRO A 440 7.71 15.62 -14.19
C PRO A 440 6.99 16.96 -14.39
N GLN A 441 5.93 17.26 -13.63
CA GLN A 441 5.12 18.47 -13.67
C GLN A 441 4.49 18.79 -12.30
N SER A 442 4.01 20.02 -12.12
CA SER A 442 3.23 20.39 -10.92
C SER A 442 1.95 19.57 -10.86
N VAL A 443 1.83 18.77 -9.80
CA VAL A 443 0.65 17.97 -9.51
C VAL A 443 -0.40 18.81 -8.81
N SER A 444 -1.64 18.73 -9.29
CA SER A 444 -2.79 19.42 -8.70
C SER A 444 -3.60 18.50 -7.80
N ASN A 445 -3.82 17.25 -8.22
CA ASN A 445 -4.71 16.35 -7.52
C ASN A 445 -4.47 14.89 -7.95
N VAL A 446 -5.06 13.95 -7.22
CA VAL A 446 -4.81 12.52 -7.37
C VAL A 446 -6.02 11.70 -6.93
N THR A 447 -6.32 10.61 -7.62
CA THR A 447 -7.38 9.66 -7.23
C THR A 447 -7.04 8.24 -7.66
N PHE A 448 -7.57 7.25 -6.96
CA PHE A 448 -7.50 5.86 -7.40
C PHE A 448 -8.67 5.51 -8.32
N GLY A 449 -8.43 4.57 -9.24
CA GLY A 449 -9.42 4.08 -10.18
C GLY A 449 -8.95 2.86 -10.94
N GLY A 450 -9.42 2.72 -12.17
CA GLY A 450 -9.20 1.54 -13.00
C GLY A 450 -10.17 0.39 -12.66
N PRO A 451 -10.31 -0.62 -13.55
CA PRO A 451 -11.27 -1.71 -13.37
C PRO A 451 -11.10 -2.50 -12.08
N ASN A 452 -9.88 -2.56 -11.55
CA ASN A 452 -9.53 -3.26 -10.31
C ASN A 452 -9.27 -2.30 -9.13
N GLY A 453 -9.46 -0.99 -9.31
CA GLY A 453 -9.17 0.02 -8.30
C GLY A 453 -7.69 0.28 -8.02
N ARG A 454 -6.77 -0.35 -8.77
CA ARG A 454 -5.31 -0.30 -8.55
C ARG A 454 -4.57 0.63 -9.52
N THR A 455 -5.26 1.58 -10.15
CA THR A 455 -4.63 2.61 -10.98
C THR A 455 -4.69 3.95 -10.27
N LEU A 456 -3.53 4.56 -10.01
CA LEU A 456 -3.45 5.93 -9.50
C LEU A 456 -3.50 6.90 -10.68
N TYR A 457 -4.54 7.73 -10.76
CA TYR A 457 -4.64 8.82 -11.72
C TYR A 457 -4.21 10.13 -11.10
N ILE A 458 -3.44 10.91 -11.85
CA ILE A 458 -2.79 12.12 -11.36
C ILE A 458 -3.07 13.25 -12.35
N THR A 459 -3.69 14.35 -11.89
CA THR A 459 -3.86 15.56 -12.70
C THR A 459 -2.71 16.52 -12.47
N CYS A 460 -2.08 16.98 -13.55
CA CYS A 460 -0.92 17.88 -13.50
C CYS A 460 -1.10 18.95 -14.55
N GLN A 461 -1.27 20.23 -14.20
CA GLN A 461 -1.37 21.33 -15.18
C GLN A 461 -2.09 20.92 -16.49
N ASP A 462 -1.34 20.69 -17.57
CA ASP A 462 -1.83 20.39 -18.91
C ASP A 462 -1.83 18.89 -19.28
N LYS A 463 -1.66 17.98 -18.30
CA LYS A 463 -1.60 16.53 -18.47
C LYS A 463 -2.37 15.75 -17.39
N VAL A 464 -2.70 14.51 -17.73
CA VAL A 464 -3.18 13.49 -16.80
C VAL A 464 -2.27 12.28 -16.96
N TYR A 465 -1.77 11.77 -15.84
CA TYR A 465 -0.98 10.56 -15.78
C TYR A 465 -1.74 9.43 -15.11
N SER A 466 -1.34 8.19 -15.39
CA SER A 466 -1.70 7.02 -14.60
C SER A 466 -0.46 6.26 -14.16
N LEU A 467 -0.56 5.57 -13.03
CA LEU A 467 0.46 4.65 -12.52
C LEU A 467 -0.22 3.41 -11.95
N ASP A 468 0.33 2.23 -12.25
CA ASP A 468 -0.18 0.98 -11.69
C ASP A 468 0.35 0.77 -10.27
N MET A 469 -0.55 0.39 -9.38
CA MET A 469 -0.31 0.30 -7.94
C MET A 469 -0.49 -1.14 -7.45
N CYS A 470 0.18 -1.50 -6.37
CA CYS A 470 -0.06 -2.77 -5.68
C CYS A 470 -1.31 -2.72 -4.80
N VAL A 471 -1.78 -1.53 -4.42
CA VAL A 471 -2.94 -1.31 -3.54
C VAL A 471 -4.14 -0.73 -4.29
N ARG A 472 -5.34 -0.94 -3.77
CA ARG A 472 -6.57 -0.31 -4.29
C ARG A 472 -6.81 1.03 -3.62
N GLY A 473 -7.56 1.89 -4.29
CA GLY A 473 -8.16 3.06 -3.68
C GLY A 473 -9.07 2.71 -2.51
N GLY A 474 -8.86 3.36 -1.38
CA GLY A 474 -9.76 3.30 -0.24
C GLY A 474 -10.92 4.27 -0.45
N ARG A 475 -12.13 3.84 -0.14
CA ARG A 475 -13.28 4.76 -0.11
C ARG A 475 -13.55 5.12 1.35
N PRO A 476 -13.62 6.41 1.74
CA PRO A 476 -13.96 6.86 3.10
C PRO A 476 -15.37 6.46 3.62
N TYR A 477 -16.04 5.60 2.86
CA TYR A 477 -17.37 5.08 3.09
C TYR A 477 -17.53 3.62 2.68
N GLN A 478 -16.48 2.97 2.16
CA GLN A 478 -16.41 1.54 2.31
C GLN A 478 -16.15 1.31 3.80
N ILE A 479 -17.23 1.01 4.52
CA ILE A 479 -17.18 0.19 5.72
C ILE A 479 -16.08 -0.85 5.45
N PRO A 480 -15.10 -1.08 6.35
CA PRO A 480 -14.11 -2.14 6.18
C PRO A 480 -14.88 -3.34 5.68
N ILE A 481 -14.60 -3.79 4.44
CA ILE A 481 -15.50 -4.66 3.66
C ILE A 481 -16.15 -5.63 4.64
N PRO A 482 -17.45 -5.45 5.01
CA PRO A 482 -18.11 -6.45 5.80
C PRO A 482 -17.95 -7.69 4.98
N SER A 483 -17.31 -8.71 5.54
CA SER A 483 -17.41 -10.04 4.97
C SER A 483 -18.90 -10.29 4.82
N HIS A 484 -19.41 -10.30 3.59
CA HIS A 484 -20.82 -10.57 3.33
C HIS A 484 -21.20 -12.05 3.62
N PHE A 485 -20.39 -12.71 4.45
CA PHE A 485 -20.46 -14.09 4.88
C PHE A 485 -20.22 -14.14 6.39
N ALA A 486 -20.75 -15.18 7.04
CA ALA A 486 -20.59 -15.40 8.48
C ALA A 486 -19.12 -15.43 8.91
N THR A 487 -18.81 -14.89 10.09
CA THR A 487 -17.44 -14.82 10.66
C THR A 487 -17.40 -15.28 12.12
N ASN A 488 -16.19 -15.32 12.70
CA ASN A 488 -15.95 -15.68 14.10
C ASN A 488 -16.62 -17.02 14.51
N PRO A 489 -16.33 -18.13 13.81
CA PRO A 489 -16.90 -19.42 14.12
C PRO A 489 -16.48 -19.89 15.51
N ILE A 490 -17.41 -20.52 16.22
CA ILE A 490 -17.15 -21.29 17.43
C ILE A 490 -17.80 -22.67 17.21
N PRO A 491 -17.05 -23.78 17.29
CA PRO A 491 -15.60 -23.87 17.43
C PRO A 491 -14.84 -23.12 16.33
N TYR A 492 -13.66 -22.58 16.68
CA TYR A 492 -12.79 -21.91 15.71
C TYR A 492 -12.33 -22.91 14.63
N ASP A 493 -11.98 -22.41 13.44
CA ASP A 493 -11.53 -23.28 12.37
C ASP A 493 -10.28 -24.07 12.78
N GLY A 494 -10.29 -25.38 12.52
CA GLY A 494 -9.25 -26.32 12.93
C GLY A 494 -9.29 -26.75 14.40
N GLN A 495 -10.22 -26.27 15.23
CA GLN A 495 -10.21 -26.58 16.67
C GLN A 495 -10.43 -28.08 16.94
N ALA A 496 -9.57 -28.67 17.78
CA ALA A 496 -9.63 -30.09 18.14
C ALA A 496 -10.08 -30.31 19.60
N GLY A 497 -10.46 -31.54 19.92
CA GLY A 497 -10.86 -31.91 21.28
C GLY A 497 -12.25 -31.40 21.67
N ILE A 498 -13.09 -31.08 20.69
CA ILE A 498 -14.44 -30.55 20.91
C ILE A 498 -15.34 -31.63 21.50
N SER A 499 -16.21 -31.25 22.45
CA SER A 499 -17.25 -32.15 22.96
C SER A 499 -18.03 -32.81 21.81
N ILE A 500 -18.51 -34.03 21.98
CA ILE A 500 -19.41 -34.67 21.00
C ILE A 500 -20.81 -34.04 20.96
N THR A 501 -21.11 -33.05 21.80
CA THR A 501 -22.35 -32.26 21.77
C THR A 501 -22.03 -30.76 21.86
N PRO A 502 -21.29 -30.18 20.90
CA PRO A 502 -20.99 -28.76 20.90
C PRO A 502 -22.19 -27.98 20.37
N VAL A 503 -22.20 -26.70 20.70
CA VAL A 503 -23.06 -25.71 20.09
C VAL A 503 -22.19 -24.93 19.12
N LEU A 504 -22.56 -24.90 17.84
CA LEU A 504 -21.85 -24.10 16.84
C LEU A 504 -22.44 -22.68 16.86
N SER A 505 -21.62 -21.65 16.78
CA SER A 505 -22.10 -20.26 16.67
C SER A 505 -21.21 -19.40 15.80
N TRP A 506 -21.77 -18.35 15.21
CA TRP A 506 -21.04 -17.41 14.36
C TRP A 506 -21.51 -15.97 14.60
N THR A 507 -20.77 -15.02 14.06
CA THR A 507 -21.19 -13.63 13.87
C THR A 507 -21.81 -13.51 12.48
N ALA A 508 -23.08 -13.10 12.42
CA ALA A 508 -23.80 -12.89 11.17
C ALA A 508 -23.29 -11.65 10.40
N ASP A 509 -23.47 -11.67 9.09
CA ASP A 509 -23.38 -10.45 8.28
C ASP A 509 -24.47 -9.45 8.73
N PRO A 510 -24.17 -8.13 8.85
CA PRO A 510 -25.14 -7.13 9.29
C PRO A 510 -26.40 -7.01 8.41
N ASP A 511 -26.33 -7.38 7.13
CA ASP A 511 -27.44 -7.35 6.18
C ASP A 511 -28.13 -8.72 6.02
N ALA A 512 -27.71 -9.73 6.78
CA ALA A 512 -28.32 -11.05 6.79
C ALA A 512 -29.72 -11.02 7.42
N THR A 513 -30.66 -11.67 6.75
CA THR A 513 -32.04 -11.87 7.21
C THR A 513 -32.30 -13.31 7.67
N SER A 514 -31.49 -14.26 7.20
CA SER A 514 -31.49 -15.66 7.62
C SER A 514 -30.17 -16.35 7.19
N HIS A 515 -29.96 -17.58 7.65
CA HIS A 515 -28.71 -18.32 7.53
C HIS A 515 -28.95 -19.73 6.99
N ASP A 516 -28.35 -20.08 5.86
CA ASP A 516 -28.35 -21.43 5.31
C ASP A 516 -27.19 -22.23 5.93
N VAL A 517 -27.51 -23.21 6.78
CA VAL A 517 -26.53 -24.01 7.53
C VAL A 517 -26.14 -25.25 6.74
N TYR A 518 -24.84 -25.48 6.58
CA TYR A 518 -24.24 -26.68 6.03
C TYR A 518 -23.38 -27.35 7.09
N PHE A 519 -23.52 -28.67 7.26
CA PHE A 519 -22.80 -29.41 8.30
C PHE A 519 -22.65 -30.89 7.94
N GLY A 520 -21.46 -31.47 8.10
CA GLY A 520 -21.28 -32.91 7.95
C GLY A 520 -19.81 -33.34 8.00
N THR A 521 -19.54 -34.60 7.66
CA THR A 521 -18.17 -35.16 7.64
C THR A 521 -17.49 -35.05 6.26
N SER A 522 -18.18 -34.50 5.26
CA SER A 522 -17.63 -34.25 3.92
C SER A 522 -17.26 -32.78 3.73
N ASN A 523 -16.27 -32.52 2.88
CA ASN A 523 -15.94 -31.18 2.39
C ASN A 523 -16.15 -31.12 0.86
N PRO A 524 -17.07 -30.29 0.32
CA PRO A 524 -17.93 -29.36 1.06
C PRO A 524 -19.02 -30.06 1.90
N PRO A 525 -19.44 -29.45 3.02
CA PRO A 525 -20.49 -30.01 3.86
C PRO A 525 -21.86 -29.96 3.17
N PRO A 526 -22.76 -30.93 3.45
CA PRO A 526 -24.10 -30.93 2.89
C PRO A 526 -24.97 -29.86 3.55
N PHE A 527 -25.95 -29.34 2.79
CA PHE A 527 -26.97 -28.43 3.32
C PHE A 527 -27.85 -29.14 4.35
N ILE A 528 -28.13 -28.47 5.47
CA ILE A 528 -29.01 -28.95 6.52
C ILE A 528 -30.37 -28.24 6.43
N HIS A 529 -30.40 -26.93 6.71
CA HIS A 529 -31.62 -26.11 6.72
C HIS A 529 -31.29 -24.61 6.79
N ASN A 530 -32.31 -23.76 6.59
CA ASN A 530 -32.27 -22.32 6.82
C ASN A 530 -32.80 -21.98 8.22
N GLN A 531 -32.18 -21.00 8.91
CA GLN A 531 -32.59 -20.54 10.24
C GLN A 531 -32.36 -19.04 10.46
N LEU A 532 -32.94 -18.48 11.53
CA LEU A 532 -32.80 -17.06 11.90
C LEU A 532 -31.73 -16.81 12.98
N ASP A 533 -31.47 -17.80 13.84
CA ASP A 533 -30.50 -17.66 14.93
C ASP A 533 -29.07 -17.87 14.41
N THR A 534 -28.08 -17.31 15.12
CA THR A 534 -26.65 -17.48 14.81
C THR A 534 -25.99 -18.65 15.53
N ILE A 535 -26.79 -19.67 15.86
CA ILE A 535 -26.42 -20.84 16.65
C ILE A 535 -26.99 -22.10 16.01
N TYR A 536 -26.18 -23.15 15.86
CA TYR A 536 -26.61 -24.46 15.36
C TYR A 536 -26.17 -25.59 16.29
N GLU A 537 -27.10 -26.48 16.63
CA GLU A 537 -26.84 -27.67 17.45
C GLU A 537 -26.85 -28.94 16.58
N PRO A 538 -25.69 -29.51 16.23
CA PRO A 538 -25.60 -30.69 15.35
C PRO A 538 -26.08 -31.99 16.00
N GLY A 539 -26.41 -31.98 17.30
CA GLY A 539 -26.72 -33.18 18.08
C GLY A 539 -25.47 -33.92 18.55
N THR A 540 -25.63 -35.21 18.89
CA THR A 540 -24.51 -36.05 19.32
C THR A 540 -23.70 -36.55 18.13
N MET A 541 -22.40 -36.32 18.19
CA MET A 541 -21.43 -36.67 17.15
C MET A 541 -20.56 -37.86 17.53
N ASP A 542 -19.87 -38.40 16.52
CA ASP A 542 -18.88 -39.46 16.71
C ASP A 542 -17.62 -38.91 17.36
N TYR A 543 -16.98 -39.72 18.20
CA TYR A 543 -15.66 -39.42 18.77
C TYR A 543 -14.58 -39.44 17.67
N SER A 544 -13.48 -38.71 17.89
CA SER A 544 -12.28 -38.73 17.02
C SER A 544 -12.60 -38.47 15.54
N THR A 545 -13.60 -37.63 15.27
CA THR A 545 -14.13 -37.39 13.92
C THR A 545 -14.04 -35.90 13.58
N THR A 546 -13.61 -35.60 12.35
CA THR A 546 -13.58 -34.23 11.81
C THR A 546 -14.90 -33.91 11.14
N TYR A 547 -15.49 -32.78 11.50
CA TYR A 547 -16.70 -32.24 10.89
C TYR A 547 -16.37 -30.92 10.20
N TYR A 548 -17.03 -30.68 9.07
CA TYR A 548 -16.98 -29.46 8.28
C TYR A 548 -18.34 -28.76 8.37
N TRP A 549 -18.32 -27.43 8.40
CA TRP A 549 -19.53 -26.63 8.45
C TRP A 549 -19.34 -25.28 7.77
N ARG A 550 -20.43 -24.73 7.24
CA ARG A 550 -20.45 -23.46 6.50
C ARG A 550 -21.79 -22.81 6.71
N ILE A 551 -21.80 -21.49 6.76
CA ILE A 551 -23.01 -20.68 6.83
C ILE A 551 -23.07 -19.81 5.58
N ASP A 552 -24.11 -19.97 4.77
CA ASP A 552 -24.39 -19.05 3.67
C ASP A 552 -25.38 -17.99 4.18
N GLU A 553 -25.03 -16.72 4.03
CA GLU A 553 -25.82 -15.59 4.52
C GLU A 553 -26.90 -15.21 3.51
N VAL A 554 -28.16 -15.11 3.94
CA VAL A 554 -29.29 -14.79 3.07
C VAL A 554 -29.83 -13.42 3.41
N GLY A 555 -29.71 -12.46 2.48
CA GLY A 555 -30.10 -11.07 2.70
C GLY A 555 -30.70 -10.39 1.48
N ALA A 556 -30.77 -9.05 1.52
CA ALA A 556 -31.31 -8.23 0.44
C ALA A 556 -30.56 -8.39 -0.90
N TYR A 557 -29.32 -8.88 -0.85
CA TYR A 557 -28.44 -9.10 -2.01
C TYR A 557 -28.46 -10.54 -2.54
N GLY A 558 -29.34 -11.40 -2.00
CA GLY A 558 -29.38 -12.84 -2.31
C GLY A 558 -28.65 -13.68 -1.26
N THR A 559 -28.37 -14.94 -1.61
CA THR A 559 -27.59 -15.86 -0.77
C THR A 559 -26.11 -15.73 -1.10
N ILE A 560 -25.29 -15.48 -0.08
CA ILE A 560 -23.85 -15.29 -0.20
C ILE A 560 -23.16 -16.47 0.47
N THR A 561 -22.33 -17.19 -0.31
CA THR A 561 -21.67 -18.41 0.14
C THR A 561 -20.57 -18.11 1.13
N GLY A 562 -20.59 -18.77 2.30
CA GLY A 562 -19.60 -18.56 3.35
C GLY A 562 -18.34 -19.41 3.23
N VAL A 563 -17.43 -19.22 4.19
CA VAL A 563 -16.20 -20.02 4.31
C VAL A 563 -16.52 -21.36 4.98
N VAL A 564 -15.90 -22.44 4.50
CA VAL A 564 -16.02 -23.77 5.14
C VAL A 564 -15.03 -23.83 6.30
N TRP A 565 -15.55 -24.04 7.51
CA TRP A 565 -14.77 -24.28 8.72
C TRP A 565 -14.78 -25.77 9.08
N ARG A 566 -13.80 -26.22 9.86
CA ARG A 566 -13.70 -27.59 10.38
C ARG A 566 -13.36 -27.63 11.85
N PHE A 567 -13.75 -28.71 12.54
CA PHE A 567 -13.29 -29.03 13.89
C PHE A 567 -13.25 -30.55 14.10
N SER A 568 -12.51 -31.01 15.11
CA SER A 568 -12.42 -32.44 15.46
C SER A 568 -12.91 -32.72 16.87
N THR A 569 -13.74 -33.75 17.03
CA THR A 569 -14.28 -34.17 18.33
C THR A 569 -13.24 -34.84 19.21
N MET A 570 -13.48 -34.83 20.52
CA MET A 570 -12.65 -35.46 21.53
C MET A 570 -12.44 -36.96 21.27
N LEU A 571 -11.37 -37.52 21.85
CA LEU A 571 -11.09 -38.95 21.75
C LEU A 571 -12.18 -39.78 22.44
N SER A 572 -12.41 -41.00 21.91
CA SER A 572 -13.31 -41.95 22.58
C SER A 572 -12.78 -42.24 23.98
N PRO A 573 -13.65 -42.31 25.01
CA PRO A 573 -13.26 -42.80 26.30
C PRO A 573 -12.67 -44.21 26.16
N PRO A 574 -11.64 -44.57 26.96
CA PRO A 574 -11.18 -45.94 27.00
C PRO A 574 -12.32 -46.88 27.44
N PRO A 575 -12.35 -48.14 26.98
CA PRO A 575 -13.35 -49.11 27.41
C PRO A 575 -13.37 -49.22 28.95
N PRO A 576 -14.54 -49.43 29.58
CA PRO A 576 -14.59 -49.70 31.00
C PRO A 576 -13.77 -50.96 31.33
N LEU A 577 -12.95 -50.87 32.38
CA LEU A 577 -12.14 -51.97 32.91
C LEU A 577 -13.00 -53.10 33.49
#